data_AF-A0A442UF98-F1
#
_entry.id   AF-A0A442UF98-F1
#
_cell.length_a   1.000
_cell.length_b   1.000
_cell.length_c   1.000
_cell.angle_alpha   90.00
_cell.angle_beta   90.00
_cell.angle_gamma   90.00
#
_symmetry.space_group_name_H-M   'P 1'
#
loop_
_entity.id
_entity.type
_entity.pdbx_description
1 polymer ?
#
loop_
_entity_poly.entity_id
_entity_poly.type
_entity_poly.pdbx_seq_one_letter_code
_entity_poly.pdbx_strand_id
1 'polypeptide(L)'
;MFWVIGIGIGLFLLFTFPRQVFMLLGVIVAVGCAGGAYWWINNRIDERVKAAVITDARWSAGVCPETNPVKIIFQNNSDRIITRIWFNLVGHRQGFSEPVSTSSYLNTDKILVRGETYSACWSYRQSYGEAIADAAALDWTAELSEVRYK
;
A
#
# COMPACT_ATOMS: atom_id res chain seq x y z
N MET A 1 37.02 -13.70 -10.34
CA MET A 1 38.02 -14.62 -9.74
C MET A 1 37.70 -14.96 -8.27
N PHE A 2 37.11 -14.04 -7.51
CA PHE A 2 36.77 -14.21 -6.08
C PHE A 2 35.83 -15.39 -5.76
N TRP A 3 34.82 -15.63 -6.60
CA TRP A 3 33.88 -16.75 -6.50
C TRP A 3 34.54 -18.15 -6.55
N VAL A 4 35.64 -18.32 -7.29
CA VAL A 4 36.35 -19.61 -7.40
C VAL A 4 37.12 -19.92 -6.13
N ILE A 5 37.70 -18.87 -5.51
CA ILE A 5 38.41 -18.96 -4.23
C ILE A 5 37.43 -19.32 -3.11
N GLY A 6 36.25 -18.68 -3.09
CA GLY A 6 35.20 -18.99 -2.12
C GLY A 6 34.72 -20.45 -2.20
N ILE A 7 34.50 -20.96 -3.42
CA ILE A 7 34.09 -22.36 -3.63
C ILE A 7 35.21 -23.33 -3.20
N GLY A 8 36.47 -23.03 -3.53
CA GLY A 8 37.62 -23.85 -3.15
C GLY A 8 37.79 -23.97 -1.63
N ILE A 9 37.70 -22.85 -0.91
CA ILE A 9 37.77 -22.83 0.55
C ILE A 9 36.56 -23.55 1.17
N GLY A 10 35.37 -23.35 0.59
CA GLY A 10 34.15 -24.03 1.02
C GLY A 10 34.24 -25.56 0.91
N LEU A 11 34.74 -26.07 -0.22
CA LEU A 11 34.94 -27.51 -0.44
C LEU A 11 36.02 -28.09 0.47
N PHE A 12 37.11 -27.35 0.69
CA PHE A 12 38.16 -27.75 1.63
C PHE A 12 37.62 -27.90 3.06
N LEU A 13 36.90 -26.89 3.56
CA LEU A 13 36.27 -26.92 4.88
C LEU A 13 35.23 -28.05 5.00
N LEU A 14 34.48 -28.33 3.92
CA LEU A 14 33.46 -29.39 3.89
C LEU A 14 34.07 -30.79 4.01
N PHE A 15 35.26 -31.02 3.43
CA PHE A 15 35.98 -32.28 3.57
C PHE A 15 36.72 -32.41 4.91
N THR A 16 37.30 -31.34 5.44
CA THR A 16 38.07 -31.40 6.69
C THR A 16 37.19 -31.38 7.94
N PHE A 17 36.08 -30.63 7.93
CA PHE A 17 35.20 -30.45 9.08
C PHE A 17 33.71 -30.59 8.70
N PRO A 18 33.27 -31.76 8.18
CA PRO A 18 31.93 -31.94 7.62
C PRO A 18 30.81 -31.57 8.60
N ARG A 19 30.93 -31.97 9.88
CA ARG A 19 29.90 -31.66 10.89
C ARG A 19 29.75 -30.17 11.18
N GLN A 20 30.85 -29.42 11.22
CA GLN A 20 30.82 -27.99 11.53
C GLN A 20 30.25 -27.19 10.34
N VAL A 21 30.60 -27.57 9.11
CA VAL A 21 30.06 -26.95 7.90
C VAL A 21 28.57 -27.21 7.75
N PHE A 22 28.08 -28.43 8.02
CA PHE A 22 26.64 -28.71 8.01
C PHE A 22 25.88 -27.93 9.09
N MET A 23 26.44 -27.77 10.30
CA MET A 23 25.82 -26.91 11.32
C MET A 23 25.74 -25.46 10.85
N LEU A 24 26.82 -24.92 10.29
CA LEU A 24 26.85 -23.54 9.79
C LEU A 24 25.81 -23.33 8.68
N LEU A 25 25.73 -24.28 7.75
CA LEU A 25 24.77 -24.23 6.64
C LEU A 25 23.32 -24.33 7.17
N GLY A 26 23.08 -25.18 8.16
CA GLY A 26 21.80 -25.26 8.87
C GLY A 26 21.40 -23.93 9.55
N VAL A 27 22.34 -23.25 10.19
CA VAL A 27 22.10 -21.94 10.81
C VAL A 27 21.76 -20.89 9.74
N ILE A 28 22.50 -20.85 8.63
CA ILE A 28 22.23 -19.90 7.53
C ILE A 28 20.83 -20.13 6.96
N VAL A 29 20.45 -21.39 6.71
CA VAL A 29 19.11 -21.73 6.23
C VAL A 29 18.05 -21.35 7.26
N ALA A 30 18.27 -21.63 8.55
CA ALA A 30 17.33 -21.29 9.61
C ALA A 30 17.11 -19.78 9.72
N VAL A 31 18.17 -18.98 9.65
CA VAL A 31 18.09 -17.51 9.66
C VAL A 31 17.38 -17.00 8.41
N GLY A 32 17.69 -17.56 7.23
CA GLY A 32 17.01 -17.22 5.98
C GLY A 32 15.51 -17.53 6.02
N CYS A 33 15.13 -18.70 6.51
CA CYS A 33 13.74 -19.10 6.71
C CYS A 33 13.02 -18.21 7.72
N ALA A 34 13.66 -17.90 8.85
CA ALA A 34 13.08 -17.02 9.87
C ALA A 34 12.86 -15.59 9.33
N GLY A 35 13.84 -15.03 8.64
CA GLY A 35 13.73 -13.71 8.00
C GLY A 35 12.64 -13.69 6.92
N GLY A 36 12.59 -14.71 6.07
CA GLY A 36 11.57 -14.87 5.04
C GLY A 36 10.16 -15.01 5.62
N ALA A 37 10.00 -15.83 6.66
CA ALA A 37 8.72 -16.00 7.34
C ALA A 37 8.26 -14.70 8.03
N TYR A 38 9.17 -13.98 8.69
CA TYR A 38 8.88 -12.69 9.31
C TYR A 38 8.37 -11.67 8.27
N TRP A 39 9.09 -11.52 7.16
CA TRP A 39 8.70 -10.61 6.09
C TRP A 39 7.34 -10.99 5.48
N TRP A 40 7.11 -12.29 5.25
CA TRP A 40 5.85 -12.79 4.69
C TRP A 40 4.66 -12.53 5.63
N ILE A 41 4.82 -12.76 6.92
CA ILE A 41 3.77 -12.49 7.93
C ILE A 41 3.47 -10.99 7.98
N ASN A 42 4.49 -10.13 8.02
CA ASN A 42 4.29 -8.68 8.12
C ASN A 42 3.53 -8.14 6.90
N ASN A 43 3.92 -8.56 5.70
CA ASN A 43 3.25 -8.12 4.47
C ASN A 43 1.77 -8.54 4.45
N ARG A 44 1.44 -9.71 5.00
CA ARG A 44 0.03 -10.16 5.14
C ARG A 44 -0.75 -9.31 6.14
N ILE A 45 -0.12 -8.84 7.20
CA ILE A 45 -0.77 -7.96 8.18
C ILE A 45 -1.03 -6.59 7.54
N ASP A 46 -0.05 -6.04 6.84
CA ASP A 46 -0.17 -4.75 6.14
C ASP A 46 -1.32 -4.77 5.12
N GLU A 47 -1.40 -5.81 4.29
CA GLU A 47 -2.49 -5.99 3.33
C GLU A 47 -3.86 -6.14 4.00
N ARG A 48 -3.94 -6.85 5.14
CA ARG A 48 -5.19 -7.01 5.90
C ARG A 48 -5.66 -5.70 6.50
N VAL A 49 -4.75 -4.91 7.09
CA VAL A 49 -5.09 -3.61 7.66
C VAL A 49 -5.55 -2.66 6.56
N LYS A 50 -4.84 -2.63 5.43
CA LYS A 50 -5.22 -1.85 4.25
C LYS A 50 -6.61 -2.23 3.72
N ALA A 51 -6.88 -3.52 3.55
CA ALA A 51 -8.17 -4.01 3.07
C ALA A 51 -9.33 -3.74 4.06
N ALA A 52 -9.04 -3.57 5.35
CA ALA A 52 -10.03 -3.21 6.36
C ALA A 52 -10.36 -1.70 6.37
N VAL A 53 -9.61 -0.86 5.64
CA VAL A 53 -9.96 0.54 5.45
C VAL A 53 -10.95 0.66 4.31
N ILE A 54 -12.18 1.04 4.62
CA ILE A 54 -13.20 1.29 3.60
C ILE A 54 -13.06 2.75 3.16
N THR A 55 -13.07 2.96 1.86
CA THR A 55 -13.08 4.30 1.27
C THR A 55 -14.27 4.46 0.34
N ASP A 56 -14.90 5.63 0.40
CA ASP A 56 -16.01 5.99 -0.47
C ASP A 56 -15.76 7.42 -0.97
N ALA A 57 -15.61 7.58 -2.28
CA ALA A 57 -15.35 8.86 -2.91
C ALA A 57 -16.54 9.25 -3.77
N ARG A 58 -17.08 10.45 -3.56
CA ARG A 58 -18.25 10.93 -4.30
C ARG A 58 -18.15 12.42 -4.56
N TRP A 59 -18.66 12.84 -5.70
CA TRP A 59 -18.93 14.25 -5.95
C TRP A 59 -19.97 14.76 -4.97
N SER A 60 -19.70 15.88 -4.28
CA SER A 60 -20.63 16.43 -3.27
C SER A 60 -20.74 17.93 -3.40
N ALA A 61 -21.61 18.36 -4.31
CA ALA A 61 -21.97 19.77 -4.47
C ALA A 61 -22.64 20.29 -3.18
N GLY A 62 -22.16 21.43 -2.68
CA GLY A 62 -22.71 22.11 -1.50
C GLY A 62 -22.15 21.66 -0.15
N VAL A 63 -21.53 20.48 -0.06
CA VAL A 63 -20.79 20.06 1.16
C VAL A 63 -19.31 20.42 1.04
N CYS A 64 -18.76 20.24 -0.15
CA CYS A 64 -17.38 20.57 -0.45
C CYS A 64 -17.27 21.89 -1.23
N PRO A 65 -16.18 22.67 -1.02
CA PRO A 65 -15.93 23.88 -1.79
C PRO A 65 -15.64 23.53 -3.26
N GLU A 66 -15.92 24.44 -4.18
CA GLU A 66 -15.72 24.24 -5.62
C GLU A 66 -14.26 23.90 -6.00
N THR A 67 -13.30 24.34 -5.19
CA THR A 67 -11.88 24.01 -5.36
C THR A 67 -11.57 22.53 -5.06
N ASN A 68 -12.34 21.90 -4.18
CA ASN A 68 -12.15 20.53 -3.70
C ASN A 68 -13.46 19.73 -3.74
N PRO A 69 -14.08 19.51 -4.90
CA PRO A 69 -15.48 19.10 -4.99
C PRO A 69 -15.74 17.62 -4.65
N VAL A 70 -14.68 16.81 -4.51
CA VAL A 70 -14.80 15.37 -4.24
C VAL A 70 -14.69 15.10 -2.75
N LYS A 71 -15.76 14.58 -2.15
CA LYS A 71 -15.76 14.13 -0.76
C LYS A 71 -15.28 12.69 -0.70
N ILE A 72 -14.26 12.45 0.12
CA ILE A 72 -13.76 11.10 0.40
C ILE A 72 -14.03 10.79 1.86
N ILE A 73 -14.63 9.64 2.11
CA ILE A 73 -14.91 9.09 3.43
C ILE A 73 -13.93 7.93 3.65
N PHE A 74 -13.24 7.95 4.78
CA PHE A 74 -12.35 6.90 5.25
C PHE A 74 -12.94 6.30 6.52
N GLN A 75 -13.10 4.99 6.55
CA GLN A 75 -13.57 4.27 7.73
C GLN A 75 -12.54 3.22 8.13
N ASN A 76 -12.08 3.27 9.38
CA ASN A 76 -11.16 2.27 9.92
C ASN A 76 -11.95 1.07 10.47
N ASN A 77 -12.07 0.00 9.71
CA ASN A 77 -12.65 -1.26 10.19
C ASN A 77 -11.59 -2.28 10.67
N SER A 78 -10.35 -1.82 10.86
CA SER A 78 -9.26 -2.66 11.38
C SER A 78 -9.21 -2.62 12.91
N ASP A 79 -8.51 -3.60 13.50
CA ASP A 79 -8.22 -3.62 14.94
C ASP A 79 -7.01 -2.73 15.33
N ARG A 80 -6.47 -1.95 14.39
CA ARG A 80 -5.29 -1.09 14.60
C ARG A 80 -5.66 0.39 14.56
N ILE A 81 -4.83 1.22 15.17
CA ILE A 81 -5.01 2.67 15.11
C ILE A 81 -4.27 3.16 13.86
N ILE A 82 -5.03 3.69 12.90
CA ILE A 82 -4.44 4.24 11.68
C ILE A 82 -3.97 5.66 11.97
N THR A 83 -2.77 5.98 11.49
CA THR A 83 -2.12 7.27 11.73
C THR A 83 -1.91 8.07 10.45
N ARG A 84 -1.79 7.38 9.32
CA ARG A 84 -1.66 8.00 8.01
C ARG A 84 -2.17 7.07 6.93
N ILE A 85 -2.87 7.64 5.95
CA ILE A 85 -3.39 6.93 4.79
C ILE A 85 -2.86 7.63 3.55
N TRP A 86 -2.25 6.87 2.64
CA TRP A 86 -1.96 7.32 1.28
C TRP A 86 -2.95 6.68 0.32
N PHE A 87 -3.42 7.48 -0.62
CA PHE A 87 -4.40 7.05 -1.60
C PHE A 87 -4.24 7.82 -2.91
N ASN A 88 -4.79 7.25 -3.97
CA ASN A 88 -4.96 7.90 -5.27
C ASN A 88 -6.44 8.20 -5.45
N LEU A 89 -6.77 9.40 -5.91
CA LEU A 89 -8.12 9.73 -6.31
C LEU A 89 -8.24 9.56 -7.82
N VAL A 90 -9.13 8.69 -8.25
CA VAL A 90 -9.31 8.31 -9.65
C VAL A 90 -10.76 8.55 -10.05
N GLY A 91 -10.96 9.20 -11.20
CA GLY A 91 -12.27 9.42 -11.79
C GLY A 91 -12.40 8.62 -13.09
N HIS A 92 -13.38 7.72 -13.14
CA HIS A 92 -13.69 6.90 -14.31
C HIS A 92 -14.97 7.38 -14.98
N ARG A 93 -15.06 7.19 -16.30
CA ARG A 93 -16.35 7.28 -16.99
C ARG A 93 -17.18 6.06 -16.64
N GLN A 94 -18.49 6.24 -16.42
CA GLN A 94 -19.39 5.14 -16.11
C GLN A 94 -19.30 4.02 -17.17
N GLY A 95 -18.94 2.81 -16.74
CA GLY A 95 -18.77 1.65 -17.62
C GLY A 95 -17.42 1.54 -18.33
N PHE A 96 -16.44 2.41 -18.03
CA PHE A 96 -15.09 2.37 -18.60
C PHE A 96 -14.05 2.08 -17.52
N SER A 97 -12.99 1.34 -17.90
CA SER A 97 -11.86 1.03 -17.02
C SER A 97 -10.71 2.04 -17.10
N GLU A 98 -10.67 2.89 -18.13
CA GLU A 98 -9.64 3.90 -18.28
C GLU A 98 -9.98 5.16 -17.46
N PRO A 99 -9.07 5.62 -16.58
CA PRO A 99 -9.32 6.80 -15.77
C PRO A 99 -9.15 8.07 -16.59
N VAL A 100 -10.11 8.99 -16.47
CA VAL A 100 -10.04 10.31 -17.12
C VAL A 100 -9.41 11.38 -16.24
N SER A 101 -9.32 11.11 -14.95
CA SER A 101 -8.72 11.98 -13.95
C SER A 101 -7.99 11.14 -12.92
N THR A 102 -6.73 11.45 -12.67
CA THR A 102 -5.90 10.74 -11.68
C THR A 102 -5.11 11.73 -10.86
N SER A 103 -5.34 11.71 -9.55
CA SER A 103 -4.55 12.44 -8.56
C SER A 103 -3.84 11.45 -7.65
N SER A 104 -2.56 11.23 -7.91
CA SER A 104 -1.76 10.25 -7.20
C SER A 104 -1.09 10.81 -5.95
N TYR A 105 -0.75 9.93 -5.00
CA TYR A 105 0.03 10.26 -3.81
C TYR A 105 -0.62 11.29 -2.87
N LEU A 106 -1.95 11.32 -2.83
CA LEU A 106 -2.67 12.08 -1.80
C LEU A 106 -2.52 11.38 -0.46
N ASN A 107 -2.59 12.14 0.63
CA ASN A 107 -2.47 11.57 1.97
C ASN A 107 -3.34 12.31 2.99
N THR A 108 -3.64 11.63 4.10
CA THR A 108 -4.23 12.26 5.28
C THR A 108 -3.50 11.81 6.52
N ASP A 109 -3.19 12.78 7.39
CA ASP A 109 -2.51 12.59 8.67
C ASP A 109 -3.51 12.45 9.83
N LYS A 110 -4.80 12.31 9.51
CA LYS A 110 -5.84 12.10 10.51
C LYS A 110 -5.65 10.73 11.14
N ILE A 111 -5.48 10.73 12.46
CA ILE A 111 -5.53 9.51 13.27
C ILE A 111 -6.97 9.00 13.29
N LEU A 112 -7.17 7.73 12.93
CA LEU A 112 -8.45 7.03 12.99
C LEU A 112 -8.36 5.88 13.97
N VAL A 113 -9.12 5.96 15.07
CA VAL A 113 -9.27 4.84 15.99
C VAL A 113 -10.18 3.76 15.39
N ARG A 114 -10.25 2.59 16.04
CA ARG A 114 -11.08 1.48 15.57
C ARG A 114 -12.55 1.91 15.43
N GLY A 115 -13.12 1.69 14.25
CA GLY A 115 -14.51 2.03 13.92
C GLY A 115 -14.73 3.51 13.61
N GLU A 116 -13.70 4.36 13.68
CA GLU A 116 -13.85 5.79 13.39
C GLU A 116 -14.01 6.02 11.88
N THR A 117 -14.91 6.95 11.55
CA THR A 117 -15.15 7.43 10.20
C THR A 117 -14.74 8.90 10.11
N TYR A 118 -13.97 9.23 9.09
CA TYR A 118 -13.53 10.58 8.78
C TYR A 118 -13.86 10.91 7.34
N SER A 119 -14.27 12.15 7.08
CA SER A 119 -14.49 12.61 5.71
C SER A 119 -13.78 13.92 5.45
N ALA A 120 -13.18 14.05 4.27
CA ALA A 120 -12.52 15.26 3.81
C ALA A 120 -12.82 15.53 2.34
N CYS A 121 -12.72 16.80 1.96
CA CYS A 121 -12.89 17.26 0.58
C CYS A 121 -11.52 17.37 -0.11
N TRP A 122 -11.43 16.87 -1.34
CA TRP A 122 -10.20 16.81 -2.12
C TRP A 122 -10.37 17.43 -3.51
N SER A 123 -9.33 18.10 -3.98
CA SER A 123 -9.18 18.51 -5.38
C SER A 123 -8.82 17.30 -6.24
N TYR A 124 -9.21 17.35 -7.51
CA TYR A 124 -8.76 16.41 -8.51
C TYR A 124 -7.95 17.14 -9.60
N ARG A 125 -7.08 16.41 -10.28
CA ARG A 125 -6.32 16.87 -11.43
C ARG A 125 -6.83 16.17 -12.69
N GLN A 126 -7.17 16.96 -13.70
CA GLN A 126 -7.51 16.44 -15.02
C GLN A 126 -6.27 15.82 -15.68
N SER A 127 -6.46 14.67 -16.34
CA SER A 127 -5.40 14.06 -17.15
C SER A 127 -5.16 14.91 -18.41
N TYR A 128 -3.91 14.99 -18.86
CA TYR A 128 -3.55 15.77 -20.04
C TYR A 128 -4.13 15.13 -21.31
N GLY A 129 -4.98 15.86 -22.04
CA GLY A 129 -5.54 15.43 -23.33
C GLY A 129 -7.00 14.97 -23.29
N GLU A 130 -7.62 14.81 -22.11
CA GLU A 130 -9.04 14.51 -21.96
C GLU A 130 -9.78 15.69 -21.34
N ALA A 131 -10.60 16.36 -22.15
CA ALA A 131 -11.51 17.38 -21.64
C ALA A 131 -12.65 16.70 -20.87
N ILE A 132 -12.69 16.89 -19.56
CA ILE A 132 -13.78 16.39 -18.73
C ILE A 132 -14.97 17.35 -18.90
N ALA A 133 -15.95 16.95 -19.71
CA ALA A 133 -17.15 17.74 -19.95
C ALA A 133 -18.03 17.87 -18.70
N ASP A 134 -18.13 16.80 -17.92
CA ASP A 134 -18.86 16.79 -16.65
C ASP A 134 -18.13 15.91 -15.62
N ALA A 135 -17.47 16.55 -14.65
CA ALA A 135 -16.74 15.87 -13.58
C ALA A 135 -17.66 15.30 -12.50
N ALA A 136 -18.90 15.79 -12.40
CA ALA A 136 -19.89 15.30 -11.45
C ALA A 136 -20.48 13.95 -11.89
N ALA A 137 -20.49 13.67 -13.20
CA ALA A 137 -20.95 12.42 -13.79
C ALA A 137 -19.91 11.27 -13.73
N LEU A 138 -18.69 11.54 -13.24
CA LEU A 138 -17.64 10.53 -13.10
C LEU A 138 -17.87 9.63 -11.88
N ASP A 139 -17.50 8.37 -12.04
CA ASP A 139 -17.41 7.43 -10.93
C ASP A 139 -16.06 7.65 -10.22
N TRP A 140 -16.14 8.20 -9.01
CA TRP A 140 -14.98 8.57 -8.22
C TRP A 140 -14.58 7.43 -7.28
N THR A 141 -13.32 7.04 -7.33
CA THR A 141 -12.78 5.98 -6.48
C THR A 141 -11.53 6.48 -5.76
N ALA A 142 -11.45 6.21 -4.46
CA ALA A 142 -10.24 6.42 -3.69
C ALA A 142 -9.49 5.09 -3.56
N GLU A 143 -8.40 4.93 -4.30
CA GLU A 143 -7.59 3.73 -4.27
C GLU A 143 -6.51 3.86 -3.19
N LEU A 144 -6.60 3.05 -2.14
CA LEU A 144 -5.59 3.02 -1.09
C LEU A 144 -4.25 2.53 -1.66
N SER A 145 -3.17 3.28 -1.43
CA SER A 145 -1.82 2.87 -1.79
C SER A 145 -1.09 2.29 -0.58
N GLU A 146 -1.05 3.01 0.53
CA GLU A 146 -0.35 2.64 1.76
C GLU A 146 -1.13 3.08 3.00
N VAL A 147 -1.04 2.32 4.09
CA VAL A 147 -1.64 2.66 5.38
C VAL A 147 -0.60 2.47 6.48
N ARG A 148 -0.38 3.50 7.30
CA ARG A 148 0.48 3.43 8.48
C ARG A 148 -0.34 3.35 9.75
N TYR A 149 0.00 2.41 10.61
CA TYR A 149 -0.74 2.12 11.83
C TYR A 149 0.17 1.89 13.04
N LYS A 150 -0.45 1.89 14.23
CA LYS A 150 0.16 1.57 15.53
C LYS A 150 -0.54 0.35 16.15
#